data_AF-A0A0S1Z172-F1
#
_entry.id   AF-A0A0S1Z172-F1
#
_cell.length_a   1.000
_cell.length_b   1.000
_cell.length_c   1.000
_cell.angle_alpha   90.00
_cell.angle_beta   90.00
_cell.angle_gamma   90.00
#
_symmetry.space_group_name_H-M   'P 1'
#
loop_
_entity.id
_entity.type
_entity.pdbx_description
1 polymer ?
#
loop_
_entity_poly.entity_id
_entity_poly.type
_entity_poly.pdbx_seq_one_letter_code
_entity_poly.pdbx_strand_id
1 'polypeptide(L)'
;INSQAFMRWRERFLYCQEGIQRASAATGEVKGSYLNVTAGTMENVYERAEYAKELGSIIIMIDLVIGYTAIQTMAIWSRENDMLLHLHRAGNSTYARQKSHGINFRVICKWMRMAGVDHIHAGTVVGKLEGDPLMVQGFYDTLLKTKLAIDLPKGIFFDMDWAALRKCMPVASGGIHCGQI
;
A
#
# COMPACT_ATOMS: atom_id res chain seq x y z
N ILE A 1 -3.69 10.12 7.31
CA ILE A 1 -4.22 10.81 8.52
C ILE A 1 -3.60 10.13 9.72
N ASN A 2 -2.89 10.88 10.57
CA ASN A 2 -2.02 10.29 11.60
C ASN A 2 -2.62 10.57 12.99
N SER A 3 -2.11 11.56 13.71
CA SER A 3 -2.68 12.05 14.97
C SER A 3 -2.63 13.57 14.96
N GLN A 4 -3.78 14.22 14.83
CA GLN A 4 -3.90 15.67 14.72
C GLN A 4 -4.77 16.22 15.86
N ALA A 5 -4.70 17.52 16.11
CA ALA A 5 -5.45 18.17 17.20
C ALA A 5 -6.97 17.92 17.10
N PHE A 6 -7.52 17.87 15.89
CA PHE A 6 -8.94 17.62 15.64
C PHE A 6 -9.34 16.14 15.73
N MET A 7 -8.39 15.21 15.68
CA MET A 7 -8.65 13.78 15.73
C MET A 7 -7.38 13.03 16.10
N ARG A 8 -7.33 12.60 17.36
CA ARG A 8 -6.26 11.75 17.89
C ARG A 8 -6.43 10.32 17.36
N TRP A 9 -5.30 9.62 17.22
CA TRP A 9 -5.24 8.35 16.49
C TRP A 9 -5.95 7.21 17.24
N ARG A 10 -5.87 7.19 18.57
CA ARG A 10 -6.36 6.10 19.41
C ARG A 10 -7.89 6.02 19.39
N GLU A 11 -8.54 7.17 19.55
CA GLU A 11 -9.99 7.33 19.46
C GLU A 11 -10.49 6.98 18.06
N ARG A 12 -9.77 7.42 17.01
CA ARG A 12 -10.11 7.03 15.62
C ARG A 12 -10.09 5.52 15.44
N PHE A 13 -9.05 4.84 15.94
CA PHE A 13 -8.94 3.39 15.80
C PHE A 13 -10.10 2.67 16.50
N LEU A 14 -10.43 3.08 17.73
CA LEU A 14 -11.53 2.51 18.49
C LEU A 14 -12.87 2.65 17.75
N TYR A 15 -13.25 3.86 17.33
CA TYR A 15 -14.52 4.09 16.64
C TYR A 15 -14.57 3.44 15.24
N CYS A 16 -13.43 3.40 14.52
CA CYS A 16 -13.37 2.66 13.27
C CYS A 16 -13.64 1.17 13.48
N GLN A 17 -13.05 0.56 14.51
CA GLN A 17 -13.23 -0.86 14.78
C GLN A 17 -14.67 -1.19 15.19
N GLU A 18 -15.32 -0.34 16.00
CA GLU A 18 -16.75 -0.46 16.31
C GLU A 18 -17.60 -0.46 15.03
N GLY A 19 -17.34 0.48 14.11
CA GLY A 19 -18.02 0.56 12.82
C GLY A 19 -17.80 -0.67 11.94
N ILE A 20 -16.57 -1.20 11.90
CA ILE A 20 -16.22 -2.41 11.16
C ILE A 20 -16.97 -3.63 11.71
N GLN A 21 -17.03 -3.78 13.03
CA GLN A 21 -17.73 -4.90 13.66
C GLN A 21 -19.24 -4.82 13.42
N ARG A 22 -19.83 -3.63 13.56
CA ARG A 22 -21.26 -3.41 13.24
C ARG A 22 -21.56 -3.76 11.79
N ALA A 23 -20.73 -3.32 10.85
CA ALA A 23 -20.89 -3.62 9.42
C ALA A 23 -20.74 -5.12 9.14
N SER A 24 -19.70 -5.77 9.70
CA SER A 24 -19.48 -7.21 9.54
C SER A 24 -20.66 -8.03 10.08
N ALA A 25 -21.17 -7.69 11.26
CA ALA A 25 -22.33 -8.36 11.84
C ALA A 25 -23.61 -8.18 11.01
N ALA A 26 -23.82 -6.99 10.44
CA ALA A 26 -25.00 -6.70 9.62
C ALA A 26 -24.97 -7.40 8.25
N THR A 27 -23.79 -7.58 7.65
CA THR A 27 -23.67 -8.14 6.29
C THR A 27 -23.26 -9.61 6.25
N GLY A 28 -22.71 -10.15 7.33
CA GLY A 28 -22.12 -11.50 7.35
C GLY A 28 -20.82 -11.63 6.54
N GLU A 29 -20.20 -10.51 6.15
CA GLU A 29 -18.95 -10.49 5.38
C GLU A 29 -17.82 -9.89 6.24
N VAL A 30 -16.59 -10.35 6.02
CA VAL A 30 -15.42 -9.78 6.68
C VAL A 30 -15.20 -8.34 6.16
N LYS A 31 -15.23 -7.37 7.06
CA LYS A 31 -14.91 -5.96 6.77
C LYS A 31 -13.58 -5.56 7.40
N GLY A 32 -12.98 -4.49 6.90
CA GLY A 32 -11.77 -3.92 7.46
C GLY A 32 -11.62 -2.45 7.08
N SER A 33 -10.75 -1.73 7.81
CA SER A 33 -10.31 -0.39 7.48
C SER A 33 -8.81 -0.31 7.67
N TYR A 34 -8.13 0.40 6.76
CA TYR A 34 -6.68 0.51 6.81
C TYR A 34 -6.29 1.52 7.90
N LEU A 35 -6.02 1.03 9.10
CA LEU A 35 -5.65 1.88 10.23
C LEU A 35 -4.22 2.42 10.02
N ASN A 36 -4.09 3.74 9.81
CA ASN A 36 -2.80 4.37 9.51
C ASN A 36 -1.92 4.47 10.76
N VAL A 37 -0.83 3.70 10.76
CA VAL A 37 0.15 3.63 11.86
C VAL A 37 1.38 4.52 11.63
N THR A 38 1.54 5.17 10.47
CA THR A 38 2.66 6.07 10.17
C THR A 38 2.80 7.14 11.27
N ALA A 39 3.99 7.27 11.85
CA ALA A 39 4.30 8.20 12.93
C ALA A 39 5.69 8.83 12.75
N GLY A 40 6.05 9.77 13.62
CA GLY A 40 7.34 10.47 13.58
C GLY A 40 8.52 9.65 14.11
N THR A 41 8.27 8.65 14.96
CA THR A 41 9.29 7.75 15.51
C THR A 41 8.79 6.31 15.49
N MET A 42 9.71 5.33 15.49
CA MET A 42 9.34 3.92 15.43
C MET A 42 8.59 3.43 16.67
N GLU A 43 8.88 4.00 17.84
CA GLU A 43 8.18 3.69 19.09
C GLU A 43 6.68 4.01 18.95
N ASN A 44 6.35 5.16 18.35
CA ASN A 44 4.97 5.53 18.08
C ASN A 44 4.34 4.71 16.94
N VAL A 45 5.12 4.19 15.99
CA VAL A 45 4.59 3.28 14.97
C VAL A 45 4.19 1.96 15.63
N TYR A 46 5.07 1.38 16.46
CA TYR A 46 4.78 0.15 17.20
C TYR A 46 3.60 0.32 18.15
N GLU A 47 3.55 1.40 18.93
CA GLU A 47 2.42 1.69 19.83
C GLU A 47 1.07 1.64 19.09
N ARG A 48 1.03 2.22 17.88
CA ARG A 48 -0.18 2.21 17.05
C ARG A 48 -0.49 0.85 16.47
N ALA A 49 0.53 0.13 16.01
CA ALA A 49 0.38 -1.20 15.42
C ALA A 49 -0.11 -2.22 16.46
N GLU A 50 0.49 -2.22 17.66
CA GLU A 50 0.06 -3.07 18.77
C GLU A 50 -1.38 -2.76 19.18
N TYR A 51 -1.75 -1.48 19.31
CA TYR A 51 -3.14 -1.13 19.61
C TYR A 51 -4.12 -1.57 18.50
N ALA A 52 -3.74 -1.47 17.22
CA ALA A 52 -4.56 -1.97 16.12
C ALA A 52 -4.76 -3.50 16.18
N LYS A 53 -3.71 -4.24 16.58
CA LYS A 53 -3.77 -5.68 16.83
C LYS A 53 -4.66 -6.02 18.02
N GLU A 54 -4.51 -5.33 19.15
CA GLU A 54 -5.35 -5.51 20.34
C GLU A 54 -6.83 -5.31 20.06
N LEU A 55 -7.16 -4.35 19.19
CA LEU A 55 -8.54 -4.11 18.73
C LEU A 55 -9.07 -5.20 17.78
N GLY A 56 -8.20 -6.08 17.26
CA GLY A 56 -8.56 -7.12 16.30
C GLY A 56 -8.69 -6.60 14.86
N SER A 57 -7.93 -5.57 14.47
CA SER A 57 -7.85 -5.19 13.05
C SER A 57 -7.19 -6.31 12.23
N ILE A 58 -7.62 -6.50 10.99
CA ILE A 58 -7.03 -7.46 10.05
C ILE A 58 -6.00 -6.82 9.10
N ILE A 59 -5.96 -5.48 9.07
CA ILE A 59 -5.13 -4.70 8.14
C ILE A 59 -4.74 -3.36 8.75
N ILE A 60 -3.49 -2.94 8.51
CA ILE A 60 -2.98 -1.60 8.83
C ILE A 60 -2.42 -0.94 7.56
N MET A 61 -2.19 0.38 7.62
CA MET A 61 -1.46 1.07 6.55
C MET A 61 -0.29 1.89 7.03
N ILE A 62 0.70 1.98 6.14
CA ILE A 62 1.87 2.85 6.23
C ILE A 62 2.02 3.71 4.98
N ASP A 63 2.75 4.80 5.10
CA ASP A 63 3.05 5.72 3.99
C ASP A 63 4.51 5.55 3.53
N LEU A 64 4.75 5.61 2.22
CA LEU A 64 6.09 5.47 1.63
C LEU A 64 7.12 6.46 2.21
N VAL A 65 6.66 7.64 2.65
CA VAL A 65 7.50 8.67 3.27
C VAL A 65 8.11 8.26 4.62
N ILE A 66 7.63 7.17 5.24
CA ILE A 66 8.18 6.66 6.50
C ILE A 66 9.60 6.08 6.33
N GLY A 67 10.00 5.79 5.08
CA GLY A 67 11.34 5.32 4.74
C GLY A 67 11.48 3.80 4.70
N TYR A 68 12.37 3.31 3.84
CA TYR A 68 12.55 1.88 3.55
C TYR A 68 12.87 1.04 4.79
N THR A 69 13.70 1.55 5.69
CA THR A 69 14.03 0.87 6.96
C THR A 69 12.78 0.62 7.80
N ALA A 70 11.95 1.65 8.01
CA ALA A 70 10.72 1.52 8.77
C ALA A 70 9.68 0.63 8.06
N ILE A 71 9.61 0.68 6.72
CA ILE A 71 8.75 -0.20 5.92
C ILE A 71 9.11 -1.68 6.15
N GLN A 72 10.40 -2.03 6.08
CA GLN A 72 10.83 -3.41 6.31
C GLN A 72 10.57 -3.86 7.75
N THR A 73 10.81 -2.97 8.73
CA THR A 73 10.46 -3.24 10.13
C THR A 73 8.97 -3.55 10.28
N MET A 74 8.10 -2.77 9.64
CA MET A 74 6.65 -3.01 9.70
C MET A 74 6.21 -4.24 8.92
N ALA A 75 6.88 -4.61 7.83
CA ALA A 75 6.60 -5.84 7.10
C ALA A 75 6.93 -7.09 7.95
N ILE A 76 8.06 -7.06 8.66
CA ILE A 76 8.45 -8.13 9.61
C ILE A 76 7.43 -8.22 10.74
N TRP A 77 7.13 -7.09 11.40
CA TRP A 77 6.14 -7.05 12.47
C TRP A 77 4.77 -7.56 11.99
N SER A 78 4.33 -7.15 10.79
CA SER A 78 3.05 -7.58 10.23
C SER A 78 3.01 -9.09 9.99
N ARG A 79 4.12 -9.67 9.53
CA ARG A 79 4.25 -11.12 9.36
C ARG A 79 4.19 -11.87 10.70
N GLU A 80 4.84 -11.37 11.73
CA GLU A 80 4.88 -11.99 13.06
C GLU A 80 3.52 -11.89 13.80
N ASN A 81 2.64 -10.99 13.36
CA ASN A 81 1.36 -10.70 14.00
C ASN A 81 0.15 -10.99 13.10
N ASP A 82 0.34 -11.75 12.02
CA ASP A 82 -0.73 -12.13 11.06
C ASP A 82 -1.56 -10.94 10.55
N MET A 83 -0.90 -9.79 10.32
CA MET A 83 -1.51 -8.53 9.92
C MET A 83 -1.26 -8.25 8.43
N LEU A 84 -2.29 -7.82 7.68
CA LEU A 84 -2.08 -7.31 6.33
C LEU A 84 -1.47 -5.91 6.35
N LEU A 85 -0.54 -5.63 5.45
CA LEU A 85 0.18 -4.36 5.35
C LEU A 85 -0.11 -3.63 4.04
N HIS A 86 -0.90 -2.56 4.13
CA HIS A 86 -1.18 -1.66 3.00
C HIS A 86 -0.17 -0.52 2.91
N LEU A 87 0.42 -0.30 1.73
CA LEU A 87 1.32 0.82 1.47
C LEU A 87 0.64 1.90 0.63
N HIS A 88 0.55 3.09 1.21
CA HIS A 88 0.19 4.30 0.47
C HIS A 88 1.45 5.02 -0.04
N ARG A 89 1.50 5.33 -1.34
CA ARG A 89 2.70 5.86 -2.03
C ARG A 89 2.90 7.37 -1.88
N ALA A 90 2.62 7.95 -0.71
CA ALA A 90 2.80 9.39 -0.51
C ALA A 90 4.23 9.84 -0.90
N GLY A 91 4.34 11.01 -1.55
CA GLY A 91 5.63 11.57 -1.97
C GLY A 91 6.31 10.93 -3.19
N ASN A 92 5.82 9.80 -3.72
CA ASN A 92 6.46 9.13 -4.87
C ASN A 92 6.63 10.04 -6.11
N SER A 93 5.62 10.87 -6.41
CA SER A 93 5.59 11.67 -7.63
C SER A 93 6.66 12.77 -7.65
N THR A 94 7.26 13.11 -6.51
CA THR A 94 8.38 14.05 -6.40
C THR A 94 9.59 13.59 -7.23
N TYR A 95 9.78 12.28 -7.38
CA TYR A 95 10.92 11.72 -8.12
C TYR A 95 10.55 10.64 -9.14
N ALA A 96 9.26 10.26 -9.25
CA ALA A 96 8.80 9.26 -10.21
C ALA A 96 8.01 9.84 -11.40
N ARG A 97 7.68 11.14 -11.38
CA ARG A 97 6.83 11.77 -12.39
C ARG A 97 7.58 12.21 -13.65
N GLN A 98 8.75 12.84 -13.48
CA GLN A 98 9.48 13.41 -14.61
C GLN A 98 10.13 12.31 -15.44
N LYS A 99 9.92 12.33 -16.76
CA LYS A 99 10.50 11.33 -17.68
C LYS A 99 12.01 11.49 -17.87
N SER A 100 12.51 12.73 -17.77
CA SER A 100 13.91 13.08 -18.03
C SER A 100 14.83 12.93 -16.81
N HIS A 101 14.26 12.82 -15.59
CA HIS A 101 15.03 12.75 -14.37
C HIS A 101 14.26 12.05 -13.25
N GLY A 102 14.93 11.20 -12.48
CA GLY A 102 14.36 10.52 -11.31
C GLY A 102 14.36 9.00 -11.43
N ILE A 103 13.39 8.36 -10.77
CA ILE A 103 13.26 6.90 -10.66
C ILE A 103 11.85 6.50 -11.06
N ASN A 104 11.71 5.74 -12.14
CA ASN A 104 10.41 5.26 -12.58
C ASN A 104 9.74 4.39 -11.49
N PHE A 105 8.42 4.57 -11.31
CA PHE A 105 7.65 3.92 -10.25
C PHE A 105 7.75 2.38 -10.26
N ARG A 106 8.01 1.72 -11.40
CA ARG A 106 8.21 0.25 -11.43
C ARG A 106 9.36 -0.19 -10.53
N VAL A 107 10.41 0.63 -10.39
CA VAL A 107 11.56 0.31 -9.56
C VAL A 107 11.13 0.29 -8.09
N ILE A 108 10.31 1.27 -7.70
CA ILE A 108 9.69 1.34 -6.36
C ILE A 108 8.73 0.15 -6.15
N CYS A 109 7.93 -0.22 -7.15
CA CYS A 109 7.08 -1.44 -7.09
C CYS A 109 7.92 -2.68 -6.76
N LYS A 110 9.08 -2.85 -7.42
CA LYS A 110 9.97 -3.97 -7.15
C LYS A 110 10.49 -3.93 -5.72
N TRP A 111 10.99 -2.78 -5.27
CA TRP A 111 11.50 -2.61 -3.92
C TRP A 111 10.44 -2.86 -2.85
N MET A 112 9.21 -2.39 -3.05
CA MET A 112 8.13 -2.59 -2.08
C MET A 112 7.63 -4.03 -2.04
N ARG A 113 7.58 -4.72 -3.18
CA ARG A 113 7.29 -6.16 -3.20
C ARG A 113 8.36 -6.95 -2.46
N MET A 114 9.64 -6.61 -2.63
CA MET A 114 10.74 -7.23 -1.87
C MET A 114 10.75 -6.83 -0.39
N ALA A 115 10.36 -5.60 -0.06
CA ALA A 115 10.26 -5.12 1.32
C ALA A 115 9.13 -5.83 2.10
N GLY A 116 8.17 -6.45 1.40
CA GLY A 116 7.17 -7.32 2.00
C GLY A 116 5.81 -6.66 2.27
N VAL A 117 5.44 -5.61 1.52
CA VAL A 117 4.09 -5.03 1.63
C VAL A 117 3.07 -5.86 0.84
N ASP A 118 1.87 -6.01 1.38
CA ASP A 118 0.81 -6.80 0.74
C ASP A 118 0.12 -6.02 -0.36
N HIS A 119 -0.16 -4.73 -0.12
CA HIS A 119 -0.84 -3.86 -1.08
C HIS A 119 -0.01 -2.61 -1.40
N ILE A 120 -0.07 -2.12 -2.63
CA ILE A 120 0.50 -0.83 -3.01
C ILE A 120 -0.36 -0.12 -4.06
N HIS A 121 -0.53 1.19 -3.91
CA HIS A 121 -1.16 2.00 -4.96
C HIS A 121 -0.33 1.99 -6.25
N ALA A 122 -0.92 1.54 -7.36
CA ALA A 122 -0.23 1.40 -8.64
C ALA A 122 -0.74 2.35 -9.75
N GLY A 123 -1.77 3.15 -9.45
CA GLY A 123 -2.36 4.10 -10.40
C GLY A 123 -3.61 3.53 -11.09
N THR A 124 -4.33 4.43 -11.75
CA THR A 124 -5.75 4.20 -12.10
C THR A 124 -6.05 4.40 -13.59
N VAL A 125 -5.12 5.02 -14.34
CA VAL A 125 -5.25 5.36 -15.78
C VAL A 125 -6.34 6.39 -16.07
N VAL A 126 -7.60 6.06 -15.78
CA VAL A 126 -8.79 6.89 -16.01
C VAL A 126 -9.14 7.81 -14.83
N GLY A 127 -8.32 7.78 -13.78
CA GLY A 127 -8.52 8.59 -12.58
C GLY A 127 -8.00 10.03 -12.72
N LYS A 128 -8.07 10.78 -11.63
CA LYS A 128 -7.61 12.18 -11.58
C LYS A 128 -6.09 12.37 -11.60
N LEU A 129 -5.33 11.29 -11.44
CA LEU A 129 -3.88 11.32 -11.32
C LEU A 129 -3.24 10.73 -12.58
N GLU A 130 -2.08 11.27 -12.96
CA GLU A 130 -1.34 10.85 -14.15
C GLU A 130 -1.03 9.33 -14.14
N GLY A 131 -1.22 8.69 -15.31
CA GLY A 131 -0.86 7.30 -15.52
C GLY A 131 -1.12 6.88 -16.95
N ASP A 132 -0.07 6.71 -17.74
CA ASP A 132 -0.15 6.13 -19.09
C ASP A 132 -0.64 4.67 -19.02
N PRO A 133 -1.62 4.25 -19.85
CA PRO A 133 -2.19 2.91 -19.77
C PRO A 133 -1.17 1.77 -19.82
N LEU A 134 -0.21 1.81 -20.75
CA LEU A 134 0.76 0.73 -20.94
C LEU A 134 1.80 0.72 -19.81
N MET A 135 2.25 1.90 -19.38
CA MET A 135 3.17 2.01 -18.25
C MET A 135 2.53 1.50 -16.94
N VAL A 136 1.26 1.85 -16.69
CA VAL A 136 0.53 1.36 -15.52
C VAL A 136 0.34 -0.15 -15.58
N GLN A 137 0.00 -0.72 -16.74
CA GLN A 137 -0.02 -2.18 -16.91
C GLN A 137 1.33 -2.82 -16.57
N GLY A 138 2.46 -2.19 -16.94
CA GLY A 138 3.79 -2.64 -16.53
C GLY A 138 4.01 -2.67 -15.02
N PHE A 139 3.44 -1.71 -14.28
CA PHE A 139 3.48 -1.71 -12.81
C PHE A 139 2.67 -2.87 -12.23
N TYR A 140 1.47 -3.11 -12.74
CA TYR A 140 0.61 -4.21 -12.31
C TYR A 140 1.26 -5.57 -12.60
N ASP A 141 1.82 -5.73 -13.80
CA ASP A 141 2.58 -6.92 -14.19
C ASP A 141 3.74 -7.17 -13.21
N THR A 142 4.49 -6.12 -12.87
CA THR A 142 5.62 -6.18 -11.90
C THR A 142 5.18 -6.70 -10.52
N LEU A 143 3.98 -6.33 -10.07
CA LEU A 143 3.46 -6.66 -8.75
C LEU A 143 2.77 -8.04 -8.69
N LEU A 144 2.12 -8.47 -9.78
CA LEU A 144 1.26 -9.66 -9.81
C LEU A 144 1.90 -10.89 -10.48
N LYS A 145 2.76 -10.71 -11.48
CA LYS A 145 3.36 -11.84 -12.20
C LYS A 145 4.51 -12.45 -11.39
N THR A 146 4.74 -13.75 -11.56
CA THR A 146 5.88 -14.46 -10.96
C THR A 146 7.12 -14.39 -11.83
N LYS A 147 6.95 -14.22 -13.15
CA LYS A 147 8.03 -13.97 -14.11
C LYS A 147 7.64 -12.82 -15.04
N LEU A 148 8.62 -12.01 -15.42
CA LEU A 148 8.48 -10.91 -16.37
C LEU A 148 9.40 -11.19 -17.55
N ALA A 149 8.84 -11.19 -18.76
CA ALA A 149 9.62 -11.12 -19.99
C ALA A 149 9.80 -9.64 -20.37
N ILE A 150 10.80 -9.36 -21.22
CA ILE A 150 11.02 -8.02 -21.78
C ILE A 150 9.77 -7.58 -22.57
N ASP A 151 9.25 -6.41 -22.25
CA ASP A 151 8.09 -5.77 -22.87
C ASP A 151 8.32 -4.25 -22.85
N LEU A 152 8.98 -3.74 -23.89
CA LEU A 152 9.37 -2.33 -23.99
C LEU A 152 8.17 -1.36 -24.00
N PRO A 153 7.03 -1.65 -24.68
CA PRO A 153 5.83 -0.83 -24.58
C PRO A 153 5.34 -0.61 -23.14
N LYS A 154 5.44 -1.63 -22.28
CA LYS A 154 5.10 -1.52 -20.84
C LYS A 154 6.26 -1.03 -19.96
N GLY A 155 7.39 -0.68 -20.57
CA GLY A 155 8.60 -0.25 -19.86
C GLY A 155 9.28 -1.38 -19.08
N ILE A 156 9.09 -2.64 -19.45
CA ILE A 156 9.81 -3.79 -18.87
C ILE A 156 11.07 -4.04 -19.71
N PHE A 157 12.20 -3.53 -19.22
CA PHE A 157 13.48 -3.57 -19.95
C PHE A 157 14.29 -4.85 -19.75
N PHE A 158 14.01 -5.58 -18.68
CA PHE A 158 14.78 -6.77 -18.29
C PHE A 158 13.82 -7.91 -17.99
N ASP A 159 14.23 -9.11 -18.36
CA ASP A 159 13.64 -10.33 -17.85
C ASP A 159 13.90 -10.45 -16.35
N MET A 160 12.96 -11.06 -15.64
CA MET A 160 13.03 -11.16 -14.19
C MET A 160 12.18 -12.31 -13.66
N ASP A 161 12.72 -13.07 -12.71
CA ASP A 161 12.00 -14.08 -11.95
C ASP A 161 11.89 -13.65 -10.49
N TRP A 162 10.71 -13.80 -9.90
CA TRP A 162 10.45 -13.51 -8.49
C TRP A 162 10.79 -14.67 -7.55
N ALA A 163 11.19 -15.84 -8.08
CA ALA A 163 11.63 -16.99 -7.30
C ALA A 163 10.67 -17.34 -6.14
N ALA A 164 9.37 -17.45 -6.47
CA ALA A 164 8.28 -17.72 -5.54
C ALA A 164 7.99 -16.64 -4.47
N LEU A 165 8.57 -15.43 -4.58
CA LEU A 165 8.16 -14.30 -3.75
C LEU A 165 6.67 -14.01 -3.94
N ARG A 166 5.96 -13.82 -2.82
CA ARG A 166 4.51 -13.52 -2.82
C ARG A 166 4.20 -12.33 -3.72
N LYS A 167 3.01 -12.37 -4.32
CA LYS A 167 2.48 -11.29 -5.14
C LYS A 167 2.09 -10.11 -4.24
N CYS A 168 2.17 -8.90 -4.76
CA CYS A 168 1.69 -7.69 -4.10
C CYS A 168 0.45 -7.19 -4.86
N MET A 169 -0.63 -6.90 -4.16
CA MET A 169 -1.87 -6.46 -4.79
C MET A 169 -1.78 -4.98 -5.20
N PRO A 170 -1.88 -4.66 -6.51
CA PRO A 170 -1.95 -3.28 -6.94
C PRO A 170 -3.31 -2.67 -6.60
N VAL A 171 -3.29 -1.43 -6.12
CA VAL A 171 -4.51 -0.68 -5.76
C VAL A 171 -4.72 0.47 -6.74
N ALA A 172 -5.85 0.45 -7.45
CA ALA A 172 -6.36 1.57 -8.25
C ALA A 172 -7.13 2.53 -7.32
N SER A 173 -6.79 3.82 -7.33
CA SER A 173 -7.45 4.81 -6.49
C SER A 173 -7.25 6.23 -7.01
N GLY A 174 -8.22 7.11 -6.73
CA GLY A 174 -8.12 8.54 -7.00
C GLY A 174 -8.99 8.99 -8.17
N GLY A 175 -10.13 9.61 -7.85
CA GLY A 175 -11.03 10.21 -8.84
C GLY A 175 -11.73 9.19 -9.74
N ILE A 176 -12.13 8.06 -9.18
CA ILE A 176 -12.91 7.04 -9.88
C ILE A 176 -14.35 6.97 -9.38
N HIS A 177 -15.26 6.56 -10.26
CA HIS A 177 -16.67 6.36 -9.96
C HIS A 177 -17.25 5.18 -10.77
N CYS A 178 -18.54 4.86 -10.54
CA CYS A 178 -19.20 3.70 -11.14
C CYS A 178 -19.27 3.68 -12.68
N GLY A 179 -19.12 4.83 -13.34
CA GLY A 179 -19.15 4.93 -14.80
C GLY A 179 -17.84 4.52 -15.48
N GLN A 180 -16.85 4.08 -14.71
CA GLN A 180 -15.51 3.70 -15.17
C GLN A 180 -15.17 2.24 -14.81
N ILE A 181 -16.17 1.47 -14.35
CA ILE A 181 -16.06 0.05 -14.06
C ILE A 181 -16.24 -0.75 -15.35
#